data_AF-R9JJH7-F1
#
_entry.id   AF-R9JJH7-F1
#
_cell.length_a   1.000
_cell.length_b   1.000
_cell.length_c   1.000
_cell.angle_alpha   90.00
_cell.angle_beta   90.00
_cell.angle_gamma   90.00
#
_symmetry.space_group_name_H-M   'P 1'
#
loop_
_entity.id
_entity.type
_entity.pdbx_description
1 polymer ?
#
loop_
_entity_poly.entity_id
_entity_poly.type
_entity_poly.pdbx_seq_one_letter_code
_entity_poly.pdbx_strand_id
1 'polypeptide(L)'
;MPIENINLSDWTFKGGIKTAASKDRIVPIHSAIRDMVTNRISENGNVLFAENGKSISNLTLTKHFKNALSAAGITTYHTIHDCRHTFTSLLDSAGANPICIDRLVGHASKSITSKTYTHKDIEELRAAVELIKAPVH
;
A
#
# COMPACT_ATOMS: atom_id res chain seq x y z
N MET A 1 -7.40 0.34 8.24
CA MET A 1 -7.16 1.71 7.73
C MET A 1 -8.47 2.47 7.84
N PRO A 2 -8.51 3.60 8.54
CA PRO A 2 -9.69 4.46 8.61
C PRO A 2 -10.00 5.09 7.27
N ILE A 3 -11.28 5.37 6.97
CA ILE A 3 -11.68 5.93 5.67
C ILE A 3 -11.24 7.38 5.49
N GLU A 4 -11.06 8.15 6.56
CA GLU A 4 -10.53 9.51 6.47
C GLU A 4 -9.11 9.56 5.88
N ASN A 5 -8.42 8.41 5.83
CA ASN A 5 -7.12 8.23 5.23
C ASN A 5 -7.17 7.69 3.79
N ILE A 6 -8.35 7.64 3.18
CA ILE A 6 -8.56 7.16 1.82
C ILE A 6 -9.23 8.26 1.00
N ASN A 7 -8.57 8.70 -0.06
CA ASN A 7 -9.14 9.66 -1.01
C ASN A 7 -9.49 8.92 -2.31
N LEU A 8 -10.78 8.74 -2.56
CA LEU A 8 -11.30 8.03 -3.74
C LEU A 8 -11.31 8.90 -5.01
N SER A 9 -11.32 10.23 -4.87
CA SER A 9 -11.20 11.14 -6.02
C SER A 9 -9.79 11.11 -6.60
N ASP A 10 -8.79 11.17 -5.73
CA ASP A 10 -7.38 11.13 -6.12
C ASP A 10 -6.81 9.71 -6.15
N TRP A 11 -7.58 8.68 -5.76
CA TRP A 11 -7.12 7.30 -5.62
C TRP A 11 -5.81 7.20 -4.83
N THR A 12 -5.82 7.68 -3.59
CA THR A 12 -4.64 7.64 -2.70
C THR A 12 -5.00 7.16 -1.31
N PHE A 13 -4.03 6.48 -0.68
CA PHE A 13 -4.00 6.23 0.75
C PHE A 13 -3.06 7.22 1.44
N LYS A 14 -3.47 7.71 2.60
CA LYS A 14 -2.65 8.50 3.50
C LYS A 14 -2.26 7.65 4.70
N GLY A 15 -0.97 7.52 4.99
CA GLY A 15 -0.50 6.61 6.02
C GLY A 15 0.80 7.01 6.68
N GLY A 16 1.16 6.23 7.69
CA GLY A 16 2.39 6.36 8.46
C GLY A 16 2.24 7.21 9.70
N ILE A 17 2.57 6.57 10.83
CA ILE A 17 2.30 7.08 12.18
C ILE A 17 3.59 7.11 13.01
N LYS A 18 4.60 6.31 12.63
CA LYS A 18 5.68 5.91 13.55
C LYS A 18 6.90 6.85 13.54
N THR A 19 7.21 7.51 12.42
CA THR A 19 8.44 8.32 12.30
C THR A 19 8.21 9.56 11.45
N ALA A 20 9.03 10.60 11.65
CA ALA A 20 8.94 11.84 10.87
C ALA A 20 9.17 11.67 9.35
N ALA A 21 9.76 10.53 8.94
CA ALA A 21 9.95 10.12 7.55
C ALA A 21 8.79 9.27 7.00
N SER A 22 7.98 8.66 7.87
CA SER A 22 6.79 7.90 7.47
C SER A 22 5.49 8.67 7.63
N LYS A 23 5.45 9.72 8.44
CA LYS A 23 4.24 10.49 8.79
C LYS A 23 3.60 11.13 7.55
N ASP A 24 2.27 11.05 7.46
CA ASP A 24 1.43 11.67 6.43
C ASP A 24 1.83 11.32 4.98
N ARG A 25 2.42 10.14 4.76
CA ARG A 25 2.80 9.66 3.43
C ARG A 25 1.58 9.39 2.58
N ILE A 26 1.61 9.87 1.34
CA ILE A 26 0.62 9.56 0.31
C ILE A 26 1.13 8.38 -0.52
N VAL A 27 0.30 7.38 -0.71
CA VAL A 27 0.56 6.20 -1.55
C VAL A 27 -0.60 6.05 -2.54
N PRO A 28 -0.36 6.19 -3.87
CA PRO A 28 -1.39 5.96 -4.87
C PRO A 28 -1.94 4.54 -4.86
N ILE A 29 -3.24 4.42 -5.11
CA ILE A 29 -3.97 3.16 -5.20
C ILE A 29 -3.90 2.68 -6.65
N HIS A 30 -3.27 1.53 -6.84
CA HIS A 30 -3.19 0.88 -8.15
C HIS A 30 -4.59 0.59 -8.71
N SER A 31 -4.78 0.87 -10.00
CA SER A 31 -5.98 0.55 -10.78
C SER A 31 -6.58 -0.84 -10.47
N ALA A 32 -5.76 -1.89 -10.48
CA ALA A 32 -6.16 -3.29 -10.25
C ALA A 32 -6.83 -3.56 -8.89
N ILE A 33 -6.67 -2.70 -7.90
CA ILE A 33 -7.28 -2.89 -6.57
C ILE A 33 -8.37 -1.86 -6.25
N ARG A 34 -8.70 -0.95 -7.17
CA ARG A 34 -9.68 0.13 -6.92
C ARG A 34 -11.06 -0.43 -6.62
N ASP A 35 -11.52 -1.42 -7.38
CA ASP A 35 -12.83 -2.05 -7.17
C ASP A 35 -12.89 -2.75 -5.81
N MET A 36 -11.82 -3.47 -5.45
CA MET A 36 -11.70 -4.10 -4.14
C MET A 36 -11.76 -3.07 -3.01
N VAL A 37 -11.14 -1.90 -3.17
CA VAL A 37 -11.17 -0.82 -2.17
C VAL A 37 -12.58 -0.24 -2.05
N THR A 38 -13.22 0.08 -3.17
CA THR A 38 -14.59 0.61 -3.20
C THR A 38 -15.59 -0.35 -2.56
N ASN A 39 -15.55 -1.63 -2.94
CA ASN A 39 -16.44 -2.65 -2.40
C ASN A 39 -16.26 -2.78 -0.89
N ARG A 40 -15.02 -2.86 -0.39
CA ARG A 40 -14.76 -2.95 1.04
C ARG A 40 -15.19 -1.72 1.83
N ILE A 41 -15.10 -0.53 1.26
CA ILE A 41 -15.61 0.69 1.90
C ILE A 41 -17.14 0.61 2.04
N SER A 42 -17.83 0.20 0.97
CA SER A 42 -19.29 0.05 1.01
C SER A 42 -19.76 -1.01 2.01
N GLU A 43 -19.02 -2.11 2.17
CA GLU A 43 -19.35 -3.22 3.07
C GLU A 43 -19.04 -2.92 4.55
N ASN A 44 -17.89 -2.29 4.83
CA ASN A 44 -17.36 -2.18 6.19
C ASN A 44 -17.61 -0.82 6.85
N GLY A 45 -18.25 0.11 6.15
CA GLY A 45 -18.71 1.38 6.71
C GLY A 45 -17.58 2.38 6.95
N ASN A 46 -16.83 2.25 8.06
CA ASN A 46 -15.86 3.27 8.54
C ASN A 46 -14.38 2.86 8.43
N VAL A 47 -14.09 1.60 8.14
CA VAL A 47 -12.70 1.09 8.06
C VAL A 47 -12.56 0.10 6.89
N LEU A 48 -11.41 0.13 6.21
CA LEU A 48 -11.20 -0.70 5.02
C LEU A 48 -11.15 -2.21 5.31
N PHE A 49 -10.72 -2.59 6.53
CA PHE A 49 -10.62 -3.98 6.95
C PHE A 49 -11.28 -4.14 8.31
N ALA A 50 -12.46 -4.75 8.32
CA ALA A 50 -13.20 -5.08 9.53
C ALA A 50 -13.52 -6.58 9.58
N GLU A 51 -13.61 -7.11 10.78
CA GLU A 51 -14.21 -8.41 11.07
C GLU A 51 -15.26 -8.19 12.18
N ASN A 52 -16.50 -8.64 11.96
CA ASN A 52 -17.63 -8.43 12.88
C ASN A 52 -17.85 -6.94 13.25
N GLY A 53 -17.72 -6.04 12.25
CA GLY A 53 -17.92 -4.60 12.42
C GLY A 53 -16.81 -3.88 13.20
N LYS A 54 -15.69 -4.56 13.53
CA LYS A 54 -14.54 -3.98 14.24
C LYS A 54 -13.28 -4.05 13.39
N SER A 55 -12.40 -3.05 13.53
CA SER A 55 -11.07 -3.07 12.91
C SER A 55 -10.31 -4.34 13.29
N ILE A 56 -9.71 -5.00 12.31
CA ILE A 56 -8.90 -6.19 12.55
C ILE A 56 -7.62 -5.86 13.33
N SER A 57 -7.21 -6.78 14.21
CA SER A 57 -5.95 -6.70 14.93
C SER A 57 -4.76 -7.14 14.06
N ASN A 58 -3.53 -6.80 14.46
CA ASN A 58 -2.32 -7.32 13.80
C ASN A 58 -2.21 -8.85 13.86
N LEU A 59 -2.70 -9.47 14.94
CA LEU A 59 -2.74 -10.92 15.09
C LEU A 59 -3.70 -11.55 14.06
N THR A 60 -4.90 -10.98 13.93
CA THR A 60 -5.92 -11.39 12.95
C THR A 60 -5.39 -11.22 11.53
N LEU A 61 -4.77 -10.08 11.21
CA LEU A 61 -4.14 -9.84 9.91
C LEU A 61 -3.06 -10.88 9.60
N THR A 62 -2.19 -11.18 10.57
CA THR A 62 -1.14 -12.20 10.41
C THR A 62 -1.73 -13.59 10.17
N LYS A 63 -2.83 -13.94 10.85
CA LYS A 63 -3.55 -15.19 10.63
C LYS A 63 -4.11 -15.27 9.21
N HIS A 64 -4.81 -14.23 8.74
CA HIS A 64 -5.33 -14.19 7.36
C HIS A 64 -4.21 -14.29 6.34
N PHE A 65 -3.08 -13.61 6.56
CA PHE A 65 -1.93 -13.68 5.67
C PHE A 65 -1.38 -15.11 5.56
N LYS A 66 -1.18 -15.81 6.68
CA LYS A 66 -0.75 -17.22 6.68
C LYS A 66 -1.74 -18.13 5.95
N ASN A 67 -3.04 -17.91 6.13
CA ASN A 67 -4.06 -18.67 5.41
C ASN A 67 -4.01 -18.41 3.90
N ALA A 68 -3.80 -17.16 3.48
CA ALA A 68 -3.66 -16.80 2.08
C ALA A 68 -2.41 -17.43 1.44
N LEU A 69 -1.26 -17.44 2.15
CA LEU A 69 -0.05 -18.13 1.70
C LEU A 69 -0.30 -19.63 1.50
N SER A 70 -0.92 -20.28 2.48
CA SER A 70 -1.26 -21.71 2.41
C SER A 70 -2.20 -22.02 1.23
N ALA A 71 -3.23 -21.20 1.04
CA ALA A 71 -4.15 -21.32 -0.09
C ALA A 71 -3.47 -21.11 -1.45
N ALA A 72 -2.41 -20.30 -1.50
CA ALA A 72 -1.57 -20.11 -2.67
C ALA A 72 -0.50 -21.21 -2.85
N GLY A 73 -0.47 -22.24 -1.98
CA GLY A 73 0.51 -23.33 -2.02
C GLY A 73 1.90 -22.95 -1.50
N ILE A 74 2.04 -21.81 -0.83
CA ILE A 74 3.32 -21.35 -0.26
C ILE A 74 3.47 -21.97 1.13
N THR A 75 4.45 -22.89 1.26
CA THR A 75 4.72 -23.64 2.51
C THR A 75 5.89 -23.07 3.31
N THR A 76 6.65 -22.13 2.73
CA THR A 76 7.77 -21.45 3.39
C THR A 76 7.29 -20.37 4.35
N TYR A 77 8.10 -20.08 5.37
CA TYR A 77 7.79 -19.03 6.33
C TYR A 77 7.92 -17.64 5.67
N HIS A 78 6.82 -16.87 5.73
CA HIS A 78 6.78 -15.49 5.24
C HIS A 78 6.05 -14.57 6.21
N THR A 79 6.40 -13.29 6.16
CA THR A 79 5.77 -12.24 6.95
C THR A 79 5.13 -11.17 6.07
N ILE A 80 4.27 -10.34 6.66
CA ILE A 80 3.67 -9.19 5.95
C ILE A 80 4.76 -8.20 5.48
N HIS A 81 5.92 -8.15 6.16
CA HIS A 81 7.05 -7.33 5.72
C HIS A 81 7.62 -7.78 4.38
N ASP A 82 7.50 -9.06 4.04
CA ASP A 82 7.96 -9.60 2.77
C ASP A 82 7.18 -8.99 1.61
N CYS A 83 5.88 -8.70 1.79
CA CYS A 83 5.07 -8.00 0.79
C CYS A 83 5.66 -6.63 0.43
N ARG A 84 6.22 -5.92 1.42
CA ARG A 84 6.92 -4.65 1.18
C ARG A 84 8.20 -4.86 0.37
N HIS A 85 8.97 -5.90 0.68
CA HIS A 85 10.19 -6.25 -0.08
C HIS A 85 9.86 -6.66 -1.52
N THR A 86 8.82 -7.48 -1.71
CA THR A 86 8.32 -7.85 -3.03
C THR A 86 7.87 -6.63 -3.80
N PHE A 87 7.11 -5.73 -3.18
CA PHE A 87 6.67 -4.48 -3.81
C PHE A 87 7.86 -3.61 -4.27
N THR A 88 8.88 -3.42 -3.42
CA THR A 88 10.11 -2.71 -3.78
C THR A 88 10.81 -3.37 -4.98
N SER A 89 10.95 -4.70 -4.94
CA SER A 89 11.66 -5.45 -5.99
C SER A 89 10.92 -5.42 -7.33
N LEU A 90 9.58 -5.45 -7.30
CA LEU A 90 8.74 -5.33 -8.49
C LEU A 90 8.86 -3.95 -9.13
N LEU A 91 8.85 -2.88 -8.33
CA LEU A 91 9.05 -1.52 -8.84
C LEU A 91 10.43 -1.34 -9.47
N ASP A 92 11.47 -1.82 -8.78
CA ASP A 92 12.85 -1.75 -9.27
C ASP A 92 13.00 -2.52 -10.60
N SER A 93 12.47 -3.75 -10.65
CA SER A 93 12.47 -4.57 -11.86
C SER A 93 11.68 -3.95 -13.01
N ALA A 94 10.64 -3.17 -12.71
CA ALA A 94 9.84 -2.46 -13.69
C ALA A 94 10.47 -1.12 -14.14
N GLY A 95 11.64 -0.75 -13.60
CA GLY A 95 12.36 0.46 -13.95
C GLY A 95 11.77 1.73 -13.32
N ALA A 96 11.06 1.61 -12.19
CA ALA A 96 10.54 2.77 -11.47
C ALA A 96 11.69 3.67 -10.97
N ASN A 97 11.45 4.98 -10.92
CA ASN A 97 12.42 5.93 -10.40
C ASN A 97 12.77 5.58 -8.93
N PRO A 98 14.05 5.39 -8.56
CA PRO A 98 14.46 5.06 -7.19
C PRO A 98 13.93 6.02 -6.12
N ILE A 99 13.80 7.31 -6.45
CA ILE A 99 13.21 8.32 -5.56
C ILE A 99 11.74 8.00 -5.29
N CYS A 100 10.99 7.58 -6.31
CA CYS A 100 9.60 7.15 -6.16
C CYS A 100 9.50 5.88 -5.30
N ILE A 101 10.39 4.92 -5.51
CA ILE A 101 10.45 3.68 -4.71
C ILE A 101 10.66 4.02 -3.22
N ASP A 102 11.68 4.83 -2.91
CA ASP A 102 11.98 5.23 -1.53
C ASP A 102 10.81 5.97 -0.87
N ARG A 103 10.18 6.87 -1.62
CA ARG A 103 9.00 7.62 -1.17
C ARG A 103 7.81 6.71 -0.89
N LEU A 104 7.45 5.80 -1.81
CA LEU A 104 6.31 4.87 -1.66
C LEU A 104 6.49 3.94 -0.45
N VAL A 105 7.70 3.40 -0.31
CA VAL A 105 8.06 2.42 0.72
C VAL A 105 8.29 3.11 2.08
N GLY A 106 8.62 4.40 2.06
CA GLY A 106 8.91 5.20 3.24
C GLY A 106 10.27 4.89 3.84
N HIS A 107 11.28 4.68 3.00
CA HIS A 107 12.68 4.72 3.42
C HIS A 107 13.12 6.18 3.58
N ALA A 108 13.99 6.42 4.56
CA ALA A 108 14.65 7.71 4.66
C ALA A 108 15.59 7.85 3.46
N SER A 109 15.13 8.54 2.41
CA SER A 109 15.96 8.92 1.27
C SER A 109 17.20 9.66 1.79
N LYS A 110 18.39 9.29 1.27
CA LYS A 110 19.62 10.06 1.49
C LYS A 110 19.54 11.45 0.87
N SER A 111 18.66 11.64 -0.11
CA SER A 111 18.38 12.93 -0.73
C SER A 111 17.28 13.63 0.06
N ILE A 112 17.68 14.57 0.92
CA ILE A 112 16.82 15.48 1.66
C ILE A 112 16.02 16.30 0.63
N THR A 113 14.83 15.84 0.27
CA THR A 113 13.89 16.64 -0.52
C THR A 113 12.56 16.68 0.21
N SER A 114 12.04 17.90 0.35
CA SER A 114 10.83 18.35 1.03
C SER A 114 9.78 17.27 1.29
N LYS A 115 9.30 17.19 2.55
CA LYS A 115 8.19 16.33 2.98
C LYS A 115 6.83 16.70 2.35
N THR A 116 6.79 17.78 1.59
CA THR A 116 5.58 18.28 0.94
C THR A 116 5.46 17.64 -0.44
N TYR A 117 4.44 16.80 -0.62
CA TYR A 117 4.09 16.27 -1.93
C TYR A 117 3.40 17.37 -2.74
N THR A 118 3.91 17.64 -3.93
CA THR A 118 3.20 18.43 -4.94
C THR A 118 2.27 17.52 -5.74
N HIS A 119 1.31 18.09 -6.47
CA HIS A 119 0.49 17.32 -7.41
C HIS A 119 1.34 16.56 -8.44
N LYS A 120 2.45 17.17 -8.89
CA LYS A 120 3.40 16.52 -9.81
C LYS A 120 4.04 15.29 -9.18
N ASP A 121 4.44 15.37 -7.90
CA ASP A 121 4.99 14.21 -7.19
C ASP A 121 3.98 13.06 -7.10
N ILE A 122 2.70 13.35 -6.84
CA ILE A 122 1.66 12.31 -6.72
C ILE A 122 1.46 11.58 -8.05
N GLU A 123 1.47 12.29 -9.17
CA GLU A 123 1.32 11.68 -10.49
C GLU A 123 2.54 10.85 -10.89
N GLU A 124 3.76 11.27 -10.53
CA GLU A 124 4.98 10.45 -10.70
C GLU A 124 4.91 9.16 -9.87
N LEU A 125 4.45 9.24 -8.62
CA LEU A 125 4.23 8.07 -7.77
C LEU A 125 3.15 7.15 -8.35
N ARG A 126 2.08 7.71 -8.92
CA ARG A 126 0.99 6.94 -9.52
C ARG A 126 1.50 6.19 -10.74
N ALA A 127 2.22 6.88 -11.64
CA ALA A 127 2.84 6.26 -12.79
C ALA A 127 3.78 5.12 -12.37
N ALA A 128 4.57 5.31 -11.31
CA ALA A 128 5.46 4.27 -10.78
C ALA A 128 4.69 3.04 -10.28
N VAL A 129 3.60 3.22 -9.54
CA VAL A 129 2.77 2.10 -9.05
C VAL A 129 2.15 1.31 -10.20
N GLU A 130 1.69 1.98 -11.25
CA GLU A 130 1.07 1.34 -12.43
C GLU A 130 2.08 0.61 -13.34
N LEU A 131 3.39 0.74 -13.10
CA LEU A 131 4.41 -0.08 -13.79
C LEU A 131 4.31 -1.56 -13.39
N ILE A 132 3.77 -1.86 -12.20
CA ILE A 132 3.56 -3.24 -11.75
C ILE A 132 2.39 -3.83 -12.54
N LYS A 133 2.66 -4.84 -13.37
CA LYS A 133 1.59 -5.54 -14.09
C LYS A 133 0.85 -6.47 -13.14
N ALA A 134 -0.38 -6.11 -12.79
CA ALA A 134 -1.27 -7.01 -12.07
C ALA A 134 -1.76 -8.13 -13.01
N PRO A 135 -1.82 -9.39 -12.54
CA PRO A 135 -2.46 -10.46 -13.31
C PRO A 135 -3.93 -10.12 -13.53
N VAL A 136 -4.39 -10.25 -14.78
CA VAL A 136 -5.80 -10.11 -15.13
C VAL A 136 -6.51 -11.39 -14.68
N HIS A 137 -7.45 -11.26 -13.76
CA HIS A 137 -8.31 -12.35 -13.30
C HIS A 137 -9.64 -12.34 -14.04
#